data_AF-A0A7X8Q5X0-F1
#
_entry.id   AF-A0A7X8Q5X0-F1
#
_cell.length_a   1.000
_cell.length_b   1.000
_cell.length_c   1.000
_cell.angle_alpha   90.00
_cell.angle_beta   90.00
_cell.angle_gamma   90.00
#
_symmetry.space_group_name_H-M   'P 1'
#
loop_
_entity.id
_entity.type
_entity.pdbx_description
1 polymer ?
#
loop_
_entity_poly.entity_id
_entity_poly.type
_entity_poly.pdbx_seq_one_letter_code
_entity_poly.pdbx_strand_id
1 'polypeptide(L)'
;MTRVRPYRIGMLVATAILLMFTLALSLSAGSVQVSLGEIIGILFGKEREGLPVQIVKNIRLPRTLVGLLVGMNLAVSGVLLQGIIRNPMASP
;
A
#
# COMPACT_ATOMS: atom_id res chain seq x y z
N MET A 1 14.03 6.37 27.49
CA MET A 1 14.35 6.67 26.08
C MET A 1 14.94 5.42 25.43
N THR A 2 14.13 4.66 24.70
CA THR A 2 14.54 3.46 23.99
C THR A 2 15.50 3.83 22.85
N ARG A 3 16.78 3.45 22.94
CA ARG A 3 17.73 3.61 21.82
C ARG A 3 17.31 2.68 20.69
N VAL A 4 16.54 3.21 19.75
CA VAL A 4 16.24 2.53 18.48
C VAL A 4 17.56 2.32 17.74
N ARG A 5 17.96 1.06 17.56
CA ARG A 5 19.16 0.73 16.80
C ARG A 5 18.99 1.17 15.34
N PRO A 6 20.02 1.73 14.69
CA PRO A 6 19.91 2.37 13.38
C PRO A 6 19.39 1.45 12.27
N TYR A 7 19.65 0.14 12.35
CA TYR A 7 19.14 -0.84 11.38
C TYR A 7 17.60 -0.96 11.39
N ARG A 8 16.93 -0.70 12.54
CA ARG A 8 15.46 -0.74 12.61
C ARG A 8 14.84 0.42 11.85
N ILE A 9 15.46 1.59 11.94
CA ILE A 9 15.05 2.78 11.19
C ILE A 9 15.26 2.53 9.69
N GLY A 10 16.42 1.99 9.31
CA GLY A 10 16.69 1.61 7.93
C GLY A 10 15.66 0.63 7.36
N MET A 11 15.29 -0.40 8.13
CA MET A 11 14.27 -1.36 7.73
C MET A 11 12.89 -0.71 7.53
N LEU A 12 12.45 0.14 8.46
CA LEU A 12 11.17 0.86 8.34
C LEU A 12 11.13 1.76 7.10
N VAL A 13 12.21 2.50 6.84
CA VAL A 13 12.32 3.35 5.65
C VAL A 13 12.27 2.49 4.37
N ALA A 14 13.01 1.38 4.33
CA ALA A 14 13.01 0.49 3.17
C ALA A 14 11.61 -0.09 2.89
N THR A 15 10.90 -0.57 3.92
CA THR A 15 9.53 -1.09 3.76
C THR A 15 8.54 -0.01 3.34
N ALA A 16 8.67 1.22 3.85
CA ALA A 16 7.84 2.34 3.44
C ALA A 16 8.05 2.72 1.96
N ILE A 17 9.32 2.73 1.49
CA ILE A 17 9.65 2.95 0.07
C ILE A 17 9.03 1.83 -0.79
N LEU A 18 9.17 0.57 -0.37
CA LEU A 18 8.62 -0.57 -1.09
C LEU A 18 7.09 -0.53 -1.15
N LEU A 19 6.43 -0.06 -0.09
CA LEU A 19 4.99 0.16 -0.07
C LEU A 19 4.57 1.23 -1.09
N MET A 20 5.25 2.38 -1.11
CA MET A 20 4.97 3.44 -2.08
C MET A 20 5.16 2.96 -3.52
N PHE A 21 6.22 2.19 -3.77
CA PHE A 21 6.50 1.61 -5.08
C PHE A 21 5.43 0.62 -5.52
N THR A 22 4.97 -0.27 -4.63
CA THR A 22 3.91 -1.23 -4.96
C THR A 22 2.54 -0.57 -5.15
N LEU A 23 2.23 0.50 -4.42
CA LEU A 23 1.03 1.32 -4.67
C LEU A 23 1.05 1.98 -6.05
N ALA A 24 2.19 2.58 -6.42
CA ALA A 24 2.42 3.16 -7.74
C ALA A 24 2.25 2.12 -8.86
N LEU A 25 2.87 0.95 -8.69
CA LEU A 25 2.71 -0.17 -9.63
C LEU A 25 1.28 -0.67 -9.68
N SER A 26 0.57 -0.81 -8.56
CA SER A 26 -0.82 -1.27 -8.54
C SER A 26 -1.77 -0.33 -9.27
N LEU A 27 -1.50 0.97 -9.26
CA LEU A 27 -2.32 1.96 -9.96
C LEU A 27 -2.00 2.03 -11.45
N SER A 28 -0.72 1.88 -11.81
CA SER A 28 -0.26 1.88 -13.20
C SER A 28 -0.57 0.56 -13.93
N ALA A 29 -0.46 -0.57 -13.22
CA ALA A 29 -0.73 -1.90 -13.75
C ALA A 29 -2.24 -2.10 -13.98
N GLY A 30 -2.63 -2.18 -15.25
CA GLY A 30 -3.97 -2.56 -15.64
C GLY A 30 -4.14 -2.54 -17.16
N SER A 31 -5.36 -2.82 -17.62
CA SER A 31 -5.71 -2.97 -19.04
C SER A 31 -5.47 -1.71 -19.88
N VAL A 32 -5.43 -0.53 -19.24
CA VAL A 32 -5.11 0.75 -19.89
C VAL A 32 -3.80 1.25 -19.30
N GLN A 33 -2.83 1.54 -20.16
CA GLN A 33 -1.58 2.18 -19.73
C GLN A 33 -1.90 3.62 -19.32
N VAL A 34 -1.62 3.93 -18.06
CA VAL A 34 -1.74 5.27 -17.50
C VAL A 34 -0.40 5.59 -16.85
N SER A 35 0.18 6.73 -17.23
CA SER A 35 1.43 7.20 -16.69
C SER A 35 1.29 7.63 -15.23
N LEU A 36 2.39 7.61 -14.49
CA LEU A 36 2.42 8.08 -13.10
C LEU A 36 2.04 9.56 -12.96
N GLY A 37 2.39 10.39 -13.95
CA GLY A 37 2.00 11.80 -13.98
C GLY A 37 0.48 11.99 -14.09
N GLU A 38 -0.17 11.22 -14.95
CA GLU A 38 -1.63 11.23 -15.13
C GLU A 38 -2.34 10.73 -13.86
N ILE A 39 -1.83 9.68 -13.19
CA ILE A 39 -2.41 9.18 -11.92
C ILE A 39 -2.44 10.28 -10.86
N ILE A 40 -1.33 11.03 -10.71
CA ILE A 40 -1.25 12.17 -9.78
C ILE A 40 -2.24 13.25 -10.23
N GLY A 41 -2.30 13.57 -11.52
CA GLY A 41 -3.29 14.50 -12.07
C GLY A 41 -4.75 14.09 -11.76
N ILE A 42 -5.07 12.80 -11.88
CA ILE A 42 -6.40 12.23 -11.63
C ILE A 42 -6.77 12.31 -10.15
N LEU A 43 -5.82 12.01 -9.26
CA LEU A 43 -5.98 12.12 -7.80
C LEU A 43 -6.21 13.56 -7.36
N PHE A 44 -5.51 14.52 -7.95
CA PHE A 44 -5.65 15.96 -7.67
C PHE A 44 -6.74 16.65 -8.50
N GLY A 45 -7.51 15.90 -9.30
CA GLY A 45 -8.64 16.44 -10.06
C GLY A 45 -8.27 17.37 -11.22
N LYS A 46 -7.04 17.28 -11.74
CA LYS A 46 -6.54 18.12 -12.84
C LYS A 46 -6.77 17.55 -14.24
N GLU A 47 -7.21 16.31 -14.36
CA GLU A 47 -7.35 15.60 -15.65
C GLU A 47 -8.77 15.65 -16.24
N ARG A 48 -8.85 15.69 -17.58
CA ARG A 48 -10.11 15.70 -18.33
C ARG A 48 -10.82 14.34 -18.22
N GLU A 49 -12.15 14.37 -18.15
CA GLU A 49 -12.98 13.18 -18.06
C GLU A 49 -12.73 12.21 -19.24
N GLY A 50 -12.49 10.94 -18.91
CA GLY A 50 -12.29 9.87 -19.89
C GLY A 50 -12.43 8.49 -19.25
N LEU A 51 -12.68 7.47 -20.08
CA LEU A 51 -12.75 6.07 -19.64
C LEU A 51 -11.53 5.61 -18.79
N PRO A 52 -10.28 5.98 -19.14
CA PRO A 52 -9.11 5.65 -18.31
C PRO A 52 -9.18 6.22 -16.89
N VAL A 53 -9.64 7.46 -16.76
CA VAL A 53 -9.78 8.17 -15.47
C VAL A 53 -10.82 7.48 -14.59
N GLN A 54 -11.97 7.10 -15.17
CA GLN A 54 -13.02 6.39 -14.44
C GLN A 54 -12.55 5.01 -13.97
N ILE A 55 -11.81 4.26 -14.81
CA ILE A 55 -11.27 2.96 -14.41
C ILE A 55 -10.29 3.12 -13.24
N VAL A 56 -9.41 4.11 -13.28
CA VAL A 56 -8.46 4.36 -12.20
C VAL A 56 -9.18 4.74 -10.91
N LYS A 57 -10.13 5.69 -10.95
CA LYS A 57 -10.86 6.17 -9.76
C LYS A 57 -11.86 5.16 -9.19
N ASN A 58 -12.64 4.48 -10.03
CA ASN A 58 -13.76 3.66 -9.59
C ASN A 58 -13.40 2.17 -9.44
N ILE A 59 -12.28 1.72 -10.00
CA ILE A 59 -11.89 0.30 -9.95
C ILE A 59 -10.51 0.13 -9.31
N ARG A 60 -9.46 0.77 -9.85
CA ARG A 60 -8.08 0.51 -9.38
C ARG A 60 -7.86 1.06 -7.98
N LEU A 61 -8.18 2.33 -7.76
CA LEU A 61 -8.00 3.01 -6.48
C LEU A 61 -8.74 2.30 -5.32
N PRO A 62 -10.05 1.97 -5.41
CA PRO A 62 -10.73 1.25 -4.35
C PRO A 62 -10.16 -0.16 -4.14
N ARG A 63 -9.78 -0.88 -5.20
CA ARG A 63 -9.12 -2.19 -5.08
C ARG A 63 -7.79 -2.10 -4.33
N THR A 64 -6.95 -1.12 -4.67
CA THR A 64 -5.66 -0.90 -4.01
C THR A 64 -5.85 -0.54 -2.54
N LEU A 65 -6.84 0.30 -2.21
CA LEU A 65 -7.19 0.63 -0.82
C LEU A 65 -7.66 -0.59 -0.03
N VAL A 66 -8.54 -1.41 -0.60
CA VAL A 66 -9.00 -2.65 0.05
C VAL A 66 -7.82 -3.60 0.28
N GLY A 67 -6.95 -3.80 -0.72
CA GLY A 67 -5.75 -4.63 -0.57
C GLY A 67 -4.82 -4.14 0.56
N LEU A 68 -4.62 -2.83 0.67
CA LEU A 68 -3.85 -2.21 1.74
C LEU A 68 -4.50 -2.46 3.11
N LEU A 69 -5.80 -2.20 3.25
CA LEU A 69 -6.54 -2.39 4.50
C LEU A 69 -6.55 -3.84 4.96
N VAL A 70 -6.74 -4.79 4.03
CA VAL A 70 -6.70 -6.22 4.33
C VAL A 70 -5.30 -6.63 4.78
N GLY A 71 -4.25 -6.22 4.07
CA GLY A 71 -2.87 -6.51 4.45
C GLY A 71 -2.51 -5.97 5.83
N MET A 72 -2.93 -4.75 6.16
CA MET A 72 -2.75 -4.18 7.50
C MET A 72 -3.49 -4.98 8.57
N ASN A 73 -4.74 -5.37 8.34
CA ASN A 73 -5.50 -6.18 9.30
C ASN A 73 -4.86 -7.55 9.55
N LEU A 74 -4.37 -8.21 8.51
CA LEU A 74 -3.66 -9.48 8.64
C LEU A 74 -2.35 -9.32 9.43
N ALA A 75 -1.58 -8.26 9.18
CA ALA A 75 -0.36 -7.99 9.92
C ALA A 75 -0.64 -7.70 11.41
N VAL A 76 -1.67 -6.90 11.71
CA VAL A 76 -2.09 -6.60 13.09
C VAL A 76 -2.58 -7.86 13.80
N SER A 77 -3.45 -8.65 13.15
CA SER A 77 -3.94 -9.92 13.70
C SER A 77 -2.79 -10.88 14.01
N GLY A 78 -1.80 -11.00 13.12
CA GLY A 78 -0.63 -11.84 13.33
C GLY A 78 0.21 -11.41 14.53
N VAL A 79 0.50 -10.12 14.66
CA VAL A 79 1.24 -9.59 15.82
C VAL A 79 0.46 -9.78 17.13
N LEU A 80 -0.86 -9.59 17.10
CA LEU A 80 -1.71 -9.82 18.27
C LEU A 80 -1.69 -11.29 18.70
N LEU A 81 -1.85 -12.23 17.77
CA LEU A 81 -1.81 -13.66 18.05
C LEU A 81 -0.44 -14.08 18.63
N GLN A 82 0.65 -13.62 18.01
CA GLN A 82 2.02 -13.84 18.51
C GLN A 82 2.21 -13.29 19.92
N GLY A 83 1.59 -12.15 20.25
CA GLY A 83 1.60 -11.56 21.59
C GLY A 83 0.80 -12.35 22.62
N ILE A 84 -0.38 -12.85 22.25
CA ILE A 84 -1.25 -13.65 23.14
C ILE A 84 -0.61 -15.01 23.43
N ILE A 85 -0.18 -15.72 22.39
CA ILE A 85 0.45 -17.05 22.53
C ILE A 85 1.87 -16.92 23.11
N ARG A 86 2.45 -15.70 23.07
CA ARG A 86 3.86 -15.43 23.42
C ARG A 86 4.82 -16.34 22.65
N ASN A 87 4.43 -16.71 21.42
CA ASN A 87 5.21 -17.53 20.52
C ASN A 87 5.37 -16.80 19.19
N PRO A 88 6.58 -16.30 18.85
CA PRO A 88 6.82 -15.57 17.61
C PRO A 88 6.69 -16.44 16.34
N MET A 89 6.57 -17.77 16.48
CA MET A 89 6.33 -18.70 15.38
C MET A 89 4.84 -18.96 15.13
N ALA A 90 3.95 -18.43 15.98
CA ALA A 90 2.52 -18.56 15.76
C ALA A 90 2.08 -17.67 14.59
N SER A 91 1.40 -18.26 13.62
CA SER A 91 0.75 -17.57 12.51
C SER A 91 -0.77 -17.76 12.58
N PRO A 92 -1.58 -16.72 12.34
CA PRO A 92 -3.02 -16.85 12.17
C PRO A 92 -3.39 -17.50 10.83
#